data_AF-A0A6A4NUJ8-F1
#
_entry.id   AF-A0A6A4NUJ8-F1
#
_cell.length_a   1.000
_cell.length_b   1.000
_cell.length_c   1.000
_cell.angle_alpha   90.00
_cell.angle_beta   90.00
_cell.angle_gamma   90.00
#
_symmetry.space_group_name_H-M   'P 1'
#
loop_
_entity.id
_entity.type
_entity.pdbx_description
1 polymer ?
#
loop_
_entity_poly.entity_id
_entity_poly.type
_entity_poly.pdbx_seq_one_letter_code
_entity_poly.pdbx_strand_id
1 'polypeptide(L)'
;MVLFVWDLGQTFDSNTTLTHYQNSNGMALLYVGDLSYVDDFSYHDNVRWDTWGRFTERSAAYQPWIWTAGNHEIDFDLQIVNFCH
;
A
#
# COMPACT_ATOMS: atom_id res chain seq x y z
N MET A 1 18.54 5.01 -10.13
CA MET A 1 17.86 3.76 -10.52
C MET A 1 16.40 3.90 -10.11
N VAL A 2 15.45 3.60 -11.00
CA VAL A 2 14.04 3.41 -10.61
C VAL A 2 13.87 1.93 -10.30
N LEU A 3 13.24 1.59 -9.18
CA LEU A 3 12.88 0.22 -8.83
C LEU A 3 11.36 0.06 -8.80
N PHE A 4 10.92 -1.19 -8.85
CA PHE A 4 9.50 -1.54 -8.98
C PHE A 4 9.09 -2.37 -7.78
N VAL A 5 7.95 -2.03 -7.19
CA VAL A 5 7.25 -2.79 -6.15
C VAL A 5 5.77 -2.78 -6.52
N TRP A 6 5.06 -3.85 -6.18
CA TRP A 6 3.63 -4.01 -6.36
C TRP A 6 3.10 -4.85 -5.20
N ASP A 7 1.79 -4.81 -4.96
CA ASP A 7 1.09 -5.75 -4.08
C ASP A 7 1.76 -5.86 -2.68
N LEU A 8 2.20 -4.72 -2.13
CA LEU A 8 3.02 -4.73 -0.92
C LEU A 8 2.18 -5.13 0.28
N GLY A 9 1.03 -4.50 0.51
CA GLY A 9 0.26 -4.67 1.74
C GLY A 9 1.08 -4.32 3.00
N GLN A 10 0.79 -5.01 4.10
CA GLN A 10 1.33 -4.68 5.44
C GLN A 10 1.65 -5.92 6.29
N THR A 11 2.23 -6.94 5.66
CA THR A 11 2.67 -8.20 6.29
C THR A 11 4.16 -8.18 6.67
N PHE A 12 4.65 -9.26 7.27
CA PHE A 12 6.10 -9.42 7.53
C PHE A 12 6.93 -9.50 6.24
N ASP A 13 6.39 -10.09 5.18
CA ASP A 13 7.06 -10.16 3.87
C ASP A 13 7.09 -8.79 3.19
N SER A 14 6.04 -7.99 3.39
CA SER A 14 5.97 -6.59 2.98
C SER A 14 7.10 -5.78 3.61
N ASN A 15 7.31 -5.95 4.92
CA ASN A 15 8.40 -5.28 5.64
C ASN A 15 9.79 -5.71 5.13
N THR A 16 9.96 -6.99 4.82
CA THR A 16 11.20 -7.51 4.22
C THR A 16 11.47 -6.89 2.86
N THR A 17 10.45 -6.86 1.99
CA THR A 17 10.52 -6.24 0.66
C THR A 17 10.89 -4.76 0.74
N LEU A 18 10.22 -3.99 1.61
CA LEU A 18 10.52 -2.57 1.79
C LEU A 18 11.94 -2.35 2.35
N THR A 19 12.40 -3.21 3.25
CA THR A 19 13.77 -3.16 3.78
C THR A 19 14.82 -3.44 2.69
N HIS A 20 14.57 -4.43 1.83
CA HIS A 20 15.44 -4.70 0.68
C HIS A 20 15.50 -3.52 -0.28
N TYR A 21 14.38 -2.86 -0.55
CA TYR A 21 14.34 -1.64 -1.34
C TYR A 21 15.15 -0.51 -0.69
N GLN A 22 15.00 -0.27 0.61
CA GLN A 22 15.74 0.78 1.33
C GLN A 22 17.26 0.55 1.36
N ASN A 23 17.70 -0.72 1.38
CA ASN A 23 19.11 -1.08 1.33
C ASN A 23 19.70 -1.08 -0.09
N SER A 24 18.89 -0.76 -1.10
CA SER A 24 19.33 -0.61 -2.48
C SER A 24 19.76 0.84 -2.78
N ASN A 25 20.37 1.06 -3.95
CA ASN A 25 20.66 2.41 -4.48
C ASN A 25 19.49 2.98 -5.31
N GLY A 26 18.25 2.58 -4.98
CA GLY A 26 17.03 3.13 -5.58
C GLY A 26 16.90 4.62 -5.26
N MET A 27 16.53 5.42 -6.26
CA MET A 27 16.30 6.87 -6.08
C MET A 27 14.82 7.26 -6.24
N ALA A 28 14.01 6.35 -6.78
CA ALA A 28 12.57 6.49 -6.95
C ALA A 28 11.94 5.10 -7.02
N LEU A 29 10.70 5.00 -6.54
CA LEU A 29 9.91 3.78 -6.62
C LEU A 29 8.74 3.98 -7.60
N LEU A 30 8.60 3.08 -8.57
CA LEU A 30 7.34 2.91 -9.29
C LEU A 30 6.52 1.83 -8.58
N TYR A 31 5.41 2.24 -7.97
CA TYR A 31 4.53 1.39 -7.18
C TYR A 31 3.31 0.99 -8.02
N VAL A 32 3.23 -0.28 -8.39
CA VAL A 32 2.34 -0.78 -9.45
C VAL A 32 1.00 -1.33 -8.89
N GLY A 33 0.32 -0.54 -8.06
CA GLY A 33 -1.02 -0.88 -7.53
C GLY A 33 -1.02 -1.82 -6.32
N ASP A 34 -2.21 -1.95 -5.74
CA ASP A 34 -2.53 -2.77 -4.57
C ASP A 34 -1.66 -2.39 -3.36
N LEU A 35 -2.05 -1.26 -2.75
CA LEU A 35 -1.28 -0.59 -1.71
C LEU A 35 -1.42 -1.33 -0.38
N SER A 36 -2.60 -1.23 0.24
CA SER A 36 -2.78 -1.51 1.66
C SER A 36 -3.62 -2.76 1.96
N TYR A 37 -4.36 -3.26 0.96
CA TYR A 37 -5.30 -4.40 1.07
C TYR A 37 -6.31 -4.20 2.21
N VAL A 38 -6.93 -3.02 2.31
CA VAL A 38 -7.92 -2.76 3.37
C VAL A 38 -9.24 -3.49 3.13
N ASP A 39 -9.56 -3.73 1.87
CA ASP A 39 -10.77 -4.37 1.37
C ASP A 39 -10.86 -5.87 1.70
N ASP A 40 -9.73 -6.51 2.03
CA ASP A 40 -9.69 -7.87 2.57
C ASP A 40 -10.26 -7.98 4.00
N PHE A 41 -10.57 -6.85 4.65
CA PHE A 41 -11.07 -6.79 6.02
C PHE A 41 -12.54 -6.40 6.07
N SER A 42 -13.26 -6.89 7.09
CA SER A 42 -14.68 -6.59 7.29
C SER A 42 -14.95 -5.09 7.27
N TYR A 43 -15.90 -4.66 6.42
CA TYR A 43 -16.26 -3.25 6.21
C TYR A 43 -15.10 -2.35 5.76
N HIS A 44 -14.09 -2.93 5.10
CA HIS A 44 -12.93 -2.22 4.58
C HIS A 44 -12.29 -1.36 5.69
N ASP A 45 -11.77 -2.02 6.74
CA ASP A 45 -11.25 -1.37 7.94
C ASP A 45 -10.19 -0.32 7.61
N ASN A 46 -10.63 0.92 7.45
CA ASN A 46 -9.83 2.02 6.91
C ASN A 46 -8.70 2.45 7.86
N VAL A 47 -8.71 1.99 9.12
CA VAL A 47 -7.55 2.13 10.03
C VAL A 47 -6.29 1.50 9.40
N ARG A 48 -6.47 0.56 8.48
CA ARG A 48 -5.40 -0.09 7.73
C ARG A 48 -4.70 0.81 6.74
N TRP A 49 -5.36 1.84 6.21
CA TRP A 49 -4.69 2.89 5.45
C TRP A 49 -3.74 3.68 6.34
N ASP A 50 -4.15 4.01 7.57
CA ASP A 50 -3.31 4.73 8.53
C ASP A 50 -2.07 3.92 8.93
N THR A 51 -2.24 2.62 9.22
CA THR A 51 -1.11 1.75 9.57
C THR A 51 -0.16 1.54 8.40
N TRP A 52 -0.70 1.38 7.19
CA TRP A 52 0.11 1.26 5.97
C TRP A 52 0.88 2.55 5.65
N GLY A 53 0.26 3.71 5.85
CA GLY A 53 0.92 5.02 5.72
C GLY A 53 2.11 5.17 6.67
N ARG A 54 1.91 4.86 7.97
CA ARG A 54 3.01 4.85 8.97
C ARG A 54 4.11 3.84 8.64
N PHE A 55 3.75 2.69 8.08
CA PHE A 55 4.70 1.67 7.66
C PHE A 55 5.58 2.14 6.49
N THR A 56 4.99 2.74 5.47
CA THR A 56 5.70 3.17 4.25
C THR A 56 6.39 4.53 4.40
N GLU A 57 6.01 5.35 5.38
CA GLU A 57 6.58 6.67 5.68
C GLU A 57 8.11 6.67 5.70
N ARG A 58 8.73 5.64 6.29
CA ARG A 58 10.19 5.48 6.39
C ARG A 58 10.92 5.44 5.04
N SER A 59 10.18 5.30 3.93
CA SER A 59 10.68 5.38 2.58
C SER A 59 10.01 6.50 1.79
N ALA A 60 8.67 6.51 1.71
CA ALA A 60 7.92 7.44 0.87
C ALA A 60 8.11 8.92 1.27
N ALA A 61 8.50 9.21 2.52
CA ALA A 61 8.82 10.57 2.95
C ALA A 61 10.17 11.11 2.43
N TYR A 62 11.08 10.23 1.99
CA TYR A 62 12.46 10.59 1.66
C TYR A 62 12.82 10.40 0.17
N GLN A 63 12.01 9.65 -0.58
CA GLN A 63 12.20 9.41 -2.00
C GLN A 63 10.85 9.31 -2.71
N PRO A 64 10.76 9.79 -3.96
CA PRO A 64 9.49 9.83 -4.68
C PRO A 64 8.96 8.42 -4.96
N TRP A 65 7.69 8.22 -4.64
CA TRP A 65 6.89 7.08 -5.07
C TRP A 65 5.91 7.56 -6.14
N ILE A 66 5.90 6.87 -7.28
CA ILE A 66 4.98 7.11 -8.38
C ILE A 66 3.96 5.98 -8.33
N TRP A 67 2.69 6.34 -8.20
CA TRP A 67 1.62 5.41 -7.88
C TRP A 67 0.79 5.07 -9.11
N THR A 68 0.36 3.80 -9.19
CA THR A 68 -0.78 3.38 -10.01
C THR A 68 -1.86 2.81 -9.09
N ALA A 69 -3.13 2.93 -9.47
CA ALA A 69 -4.22 2.27 -8.75
C ALA A 69 -4.35 0.81 -9.21
N GLY A 70 -4.43 -0.11 -8.27
CA GLY A 70 -4.78 -1.52 -8.50
C GLY A 70 -6.26 -1.78 -8.23
N ASN A 71 -6.69 -3.04 -8.26
CA ASN A 71 -8.07 -3.39 -7.96
C ASN A 71 -8.41 -3.24 -6.47
N HIS A 72 -7.43 -3.38 -5.57
CA HIS A 72 -7.61 -3.18 -4.13
C HIS A 72 -7.81 -1.69 -3.76
N GLU A 73 -7.62 -0.76 -4.71
CA GLU A 73 -7.96 0.67 -4.54
C GLU A 73 -9.37 1.03 -5.05
N ILE A 74 -10.12 0.08 -5.62
CA ILE A 74 -11.51 0.33 -6.04
C ILE A 74 -12.41 0.54 -4.81
N ASP A 75 -12.11 -0.14 -3.71
CA ASP A 75 -12.76 0.04 -2.40
C ASP A 75 -14.30 -0.10 -2.45
N PHE A 76 -14.80 -1.04 -3.24
CA PHE A 76 -16.23 -1.28 -3.43
C PHE A 76 -16.76 -2.42 -2.55
N ASP A 77 -17.59 -2.10 -1.55
CA ASP A 77 -18.30 -3.08 -0.71
C ASP A 77 -19.81 -2.84 -0.68
N LEU A 78 -20.58 -3.86 -1.09
CA LEU A 78 -22.05 -3.85 -1.01
C LEU A 78 -22.56 -3.82 0.44
N GLN A 79 -21.81 -4.34 1.41
CA GLN A 79 -22.21 -4.33 2.82
C GLN A 79 -22.15 -2.93 3.42
N ILE A 80 -21.15 -2.13 3.06
CA ILE A 80 -21.04 -0.72 3.47
C ILE A 80 -22.16 0.11 2.84
N VAL A 81 -22.41 -0.06 1.53
CA VAL A 81 -23.46 0.68 0.82
C VAL A 81 -24.85 0.44 1.42
N ASN A 82 -25.14 -0.80 1.81
CA ASN A 82 -26.43 -1.15 2.40
C ASN A 82 -26.58 -0.74 3.87
N PHE A 83 -25.50 -0.41 4.58
CA PHE A 83 -25.54 0.03 5.99
C PHE A 83 -25.85 1.53 6.14
N CYS A 84 -25.64 2.33 5.09
CA CYS A 84 -25.94 3.77 5.08
C CYS A 84 -27.40 4.12 4.71
N HIS A 85 -28.28 3.12 4.61
CA HIS A 85 -29.71 3.27 4.30
C HIS A 85 -30.59 2.83 5.47
#